data_AF-A0A521Z703-F1
#
_entry.id   AF-A0A521Z703-F1
#
_cell.length_a   1.000
_cell.length_b   1.000
_cell.length_c   1.000
_cell.angle_alpha   90.00
_cell.angle_beta   90.00
_cell.angle_gamma   90.00
#
_symmetry.space_group_name_H-M   'P 1'
#
loop_
_entity.id
_entity.type
_entity.pdbx_description
1 polymer ?
#
loop_
_entity_poly.entity_id
_entity_poly.type
_entity_poly.pdbx_seq_one_letter_code
_entity_poly.pdbx_strand_id
1 'polypeptide(L)'
;MTTATITLPPRKGEQPQHLAALERANEVRLARAELKRRIGTGETNVSRIVLSTPPEAAGMTVADLLMAQKRWGRTRTRKFLLGIPITETKTVGSLTERQRNAIAKALEAPTEASTTTPSREERIEAFAAQMQRSGEPGRTAS
;
A
#
# COMPACT_ATOMS: atom_id res chain seq x y z
N MET A 1 40.92 -44.07 -31.67
CA MET A 1 39.66 -43.43 -32.15
C MET A 1 39.31 -42.35 -31.14
N THR A 2 39.51 -41.08 -31.50
CA THR A 2 39.34 -39.95 -30.57
C THR A 2 38.06 -39.23 -30.95
N THR A 3 37.06 -39.24 -30.07
CA THR A 3 35.82 -38.48 -30.22
C THR A 3 36.11 -37.00 -29.95
N ALA A 4 35.90 -36.15 -30.95
CA ALA A 4 36.00 -34.71 -30.79
C ALA A 4 34.70 -34.17 -30.17
N THR A 5 34.79 -33.60 -28.97
CA THR A 5 33.73 -32.82 -28.34
C THR A 5 33.55 -31.51 -29.13
N ILE A 6 32.44 -31.36 -29.84
CA ILE A 6 32.05 -30.10 -30.49
C ILE A 6 31.49 -29.18 -29.40
N THR A 7 32.28 -28.19 -28.97
CA THR A 7 31.78 -27.03 -28.22
C THR A 7 31.11 -26.07 -29.21
N LEU A 8 29.77 -26.08 -29.27
CA LEU A 8 29.03 -25.09 -30.02
C LEU A 8 29.16 -23.70 -29.34
N PRO A 9 29.42 -22.62 -30.10
CA PRO A 9 29.37 -21.26 -29.56
C PRO A 9 27.91 -20.87 -29.21
N PRO A 10 27.69 -20.02 -28.19
CA PRO A 10 26.36 -19.53 -27.85
C PRO A 10 25.75 -18.77 -29.03
N ARG A 11 24.47 -19.03 -29.33
CA ARG A 11 23.78 -18.42 -30.48
C ARG A 11 23.66 -16.91 -30.27
N LYS A 12 24.07 -16.16 -31.29
CA LYS A 12 24.05 -14.69 -31.39
C LYS A 12 22.60 -14.17 -31.38
N GLY A 13 21.98 -14.14 -30.21
CA GLY A 13 20.57 -13.73 -30.01
C GLY A 13 20.09 -13.77 -28.56
N GLU A 14 20.80 -14.46 -27.66
CA GLU A 14 20.38 -14.64 -26.25
C GLU A 14 20.87 -13.51 -25.31
N GLN A 15 21.84 -12.70 -25.73
CA GLN A 15 22.47 -11.69 -24.87
C GLN A 15 21.67 -10.37 -24.69
N PRO A 16 20.84 -9.89 -25.65
CA PRO A 16 20.04 -8.68 -25.45
C PRO A 16 18.76 -8.88 -24.61
N GLN A 17 18.12 -10.06 -24.71
CA GLN A 17 16.80 -10.28 -24.10
C GLN A 17 16.88 -10.47 -22.59
N HIS A 18 17.86 -11.23 -22.09
CA HIS A 18 18.05 -11.42 -20.66
C HIS A 18 18.41 -10.12 -19.95
N LEU A 19 19.23 -9.27 -20.57
CA LEU A 19 19.60 -7.97 -20.00
C LEU A 19 18.40 -7.02 -19.94
N ALA A 20 17.64 -6.91 -21.04
CA ALA A 20 16.42 -6.12 -21.08
C ALA A 20 15.35 -6.62 -20.08
N ALA A 21 15.23 -7.95 -19.92
CA ALA A 21 14.34 -8.54 -18.91
C ALA A 21 14.79 -8.23 -17.48
N LEU A 22 16.10 -8.21 -17.23
CA LEU A 22 16.67 -7.87 -15.93
C LEU A 22 16.48 -6.39 -15.59
N GLU A 23 16.70 -5.49 -16.55
CA GLU A 23 16.41 -4.07 -16.40
C GLU A 23 14.95 -3.83 -16.05
N ARG A 24 14.03 -4.42 -16.82
CA ARG A 24 12.59 -4.32 -16.55
C ARG A 24 12.21 -4.90 -15.18
N ALA A 25 12.86 -5.98 -14.75
CA ALA A 25 12.65 -6.54 -13.42
C ALA A 25 13.14 -5.60 -12.31
N ASN A 26 14.26 -4.91 -12.52
CA ASN A 26 14.80 -3.93 -11.59
C ASN A 26 13.92 -2.68 -11.49
N GLU A 27 13.44 -2.15 -12.62
CA GLU A 27 12.47 -1.05 -12.68
C GLU A 27 11.24 -1.35 -11.82
N VAL A 28 10.65 -2.54 -11.98
CA VAL A 28 9.47 -2.95 -11.20
C VAL A 28 9.81 -3.10 -9.72
N ARG A 29 10.98 -3.64 -9.36
CA ARG A 29 11.42 -3.76 -7.96
C ARG A 29 11.57 -2.40 -7.30
N LEU A 30 12.20 -1.44 -7.99
CA LEU A 30 12.38 -0.07 -7.52
C LEU A 30 11.04 0.65 -7.35
N ALA A 31 10.18 0.61 -8.37
CA ALA A 31 8.85 1.21 -8.32
C ALA A 31 8.00 0.64 -7.15
N ARG A 32 8.08 -0.68 -6.91
CA ARG A 32 7.42 -1.31 -5.76
C ARG A 32 8.00 -0.85 -4.43
N ALA A 33 9.32 -0.73 -4.32
CA ALA A 33 9.97 -0.27 -3.09
C ALA A 33 9.56 1.18 -2.76
N GLU A 34 9.51 2.05 -3.77
CA GLU A 34 9.03 3.42 -3.63
C GLU A 34 7.57 3.48 -3.23
N LEU A 35 6.72 2.68 -3.87
CA LEU A 35 5.29 2.61 -3.51
C LEU A 35 5.12 2.17 -2.05
N LYS A 36 5.82 1.12 -1.61
CA LYS A 36 5.79 0.68 -0.21
C LYS A 36 6.29 1.75 0.75
N ARG A 37 7.33 2.50 0.37
CA ARG A 37 7.84 3.62 1.18
C ARG A 37 6.77 4.70 1.36
N ARG A 38 6.13 5.15 0.28
CA ARG A 38 5.06 6.17 0.31
C ARG A 38 3.84 5.71 1.13
N ILE A 39 3.49 4.44 1.05
CA ILE A 39 2.42 3.86 1.88
C ILE A 39 2.83 3.87 3.36
N GLY A 40 4.08 3.46 3.65
CA GLY A 40 4.60 3.41 5.02
C GLY A 40 4.74 4.79 5.68
N THR A 41 5.06 5.83 4.90
CA THR A 41 5.11 7.23 5.38
C THR A 41 3.72 7.85 5.51
N GLY A 42 2.71 7.28 4.85
CA GLY A 42 1.34 7.80 4.83
C GLY A 42 1.09 8.84 3.74
N GLU A 43 2.06 9.10 2.85
CA GLU A 43 1.91 9.97 1.69
C GLU A 43 0.89 9.45 0.68
N THR A 44 0.65 8.13 0.66
CA THR A 44 -0.34 7.51 -0.22
C THR A 44 -1.16 6.48 0.53
N ASN A 45 -2.49 6.54 0.37
CA ASN A 45 -3.41 5.60 1.00
C ASN A 45 -3.61 4.34 0.13
N VAL A 46 -3.64 3.17 0.76
CA VAL A 46 -3.91 1.89 0.09
C VAL A 46 -5.29 1.85 -0.54
N SER A 47 -6.31 2.51 0.03
CA SER A 47 -7.65 2.58 -0.57
C SER A 47 -7.58 3.14 -1.99
N ARG A 48 -6.85 4.24 -2.17
CA ARG A 48 -6.64 4.88 -3.47
C ARG A 48 -5.86 4.01 -4.44
N ILE A 49 -4.80 3.35 -3.96
CA ILE A 49 -3.97 2.47 -4.81
C ILE A 49 -4.77 1.27 -5.30
N VAL A 50 -5.59 0.67 -4.45
CA VAL A 50 -6.44 -0.47 -4.83
C VAL A 50 -7.43 -0.03 -5.90
N LEU A 51 -7.99 1.17 -5.84
CA LEU A 51 -8.89 1.70 -6.86
C LEU A 51 -8.18 2.03 -8.18
N SER A 52 -7.04 2.73 -8.14
CA SER A 52 -6.31 3.15 -9.34
C SER A 52 -5.50 2.03 -10.00
N THR A 53 -5.21 0.95 -9.27
CA THR A 53 -4.47 -0.25 -9.73
C THR A 53 -3.23 0.12 -10.59
N PRO A 54 -2.24 0.83 -10.05
CA PRO A 54 -1.05 1.18 -10.80
C PRO A 54 -0.25 -0.08 -11.17
N PRO A 55 0.51 -0.08 -12.29
CA PRO A 55 1.14 -1.28 -12.84
C PRO A 55 2.13 -1.94 -11.87
N GLU A 56 2.86 -1.18 -11.07
CA GLU A 56 3.76 -1.68 -10.04
C GLU A 56 3.03 -2.43 -8.91
N ALA A 57 1.80 -2.01 -8.59
CA ALA A 57 0.94 -2.64 -7.59
C ALA A 57 0.15 -3.83 -8.16
N ALA A 58 -0.17 -3.82 -9.45
CA ALA A 58 -0.97 -4.87 -10.09
C ALA A 58 -0.40 -6.28 -9.88
N GLY A 59 0.94 -6.40 -9.89
CA GLY A 59 1.66 -7.65 -9.62
C GLY A 59 1.97 -7.94 -8.15
N MET A 60 1.60 -7.06 -7.22
CA MET A 60 1.72 -7.31 -5.77
C MET A 60 0.50 -8.07 -5.27
N THR A 61 0.68 -8.83 -4.19
CA THR A 61 -0.44 -9.43 -3.47
C THR A 61 -1.20 -8.36 -2.68
N VAL A 62 -2.49 -8.57 -2.46
CA VAL A 62 -3.29 -7.68 -1.60
C VAL A 62 -2.72 -7.68 -0.18
N ALA A 63 -2.23 -8.81 0.32
CA ALA A 63 -1.59 -8.89 1.62
C ALA A 63 -0.32 -8.03 1.70
N ASP A 64 0.55 -8.08 0.70
CA ASP A 64 1.77 -7.26 0.64
C ASP A 64 1.46 -5.76 0.63
N LEU A 65 0.40 -5.37 -0.09
CA LEU A 65 -0.03 -3.98 -0.15
C LEU A 65 -0.58 -3.51 1.19
N LEU A 66 -1.41 -4.33 1.85
CA LEU A 66 -1.95 -4.02 3.17
C LEU A 66 -0.86 -3.96 4.25
N MET A 67 0.13 -4.87 4.21
CA MET A 67 1.26 -4.90 5.15
C MET A 67 2.24 -3.73 4.98
N ALA A 68 2.22 -3.03 3.85
CA ALA A 68 3.06 -1.86 3.64
C ALA A 68 2.61 -0.64 4.48
N GLN A 69 1.39 -0.68 5.03
CA GLN A 69 0.84 0.39 5.86
C GLN A 69 1.46 0.42 7.25
N LYS A 70 1.60 1.62 7.81
CA LYS A 70 2.05 1.81 9.20
C LYS A 70 1.08 1.10 10.16
N ARG A 71 1.62 0.33 11.12
CA ARG A 71 0.87 -0.47 12.12
C ARG A 71 0.08 -1.65 11.55
N TRP A 72 0.29 -2.03 10.29
CA TRP A 72 -0.29 -3.24 9.72
C TRP A 72 0.70 -4.40 9.79
N GLY A 73 0.32 -5.44 10.53
CA GLY A 73 1.04 -6.71 10.57
C GLY A 73 0.18 -7.86 10.05
N ARG A 74 0.80 -9.04 9.90
CA ARG A 74 0.15 -10.27 9.39
C ARG A 74 -1.22 -10.55 10.04
N THR A 75 -1.30 -10.44 11.37
CA THR A 75 -2.54 -10.67 12.12
C THR A 75 -3.66 -9.71 11.72
N ARG A 76 -3.34 -8.42 11.56
CA ARG A 76 -4.33 -7.40 11.18
C ARG A 76 -4.76 -7.57 9.73
N THR A 77 -3.81 -7.83 8.83
CA THR A 77 -4.07 -8.11 7.42
C THR A 77 -5.00 -9.31 7.26
N ARG A 78 -4.71 -10.42 7.94
CA ARG A 78 -5.56 -11.61 7.91
C ARG A 78 -6.95 -11.35 8.46
N LYS A 79 -7.08 -10.68 9.62
CA LYS A 79 -8.39 -10.31 10.19
C LYS A 79 -9.21 -9.43 9.23
N PHE A 80 -8.57 -8.46 8.59
CA PHE A 80 -9.22 -7.60 7.62
C PHE A 80 -9.72 -8.38 6.40
N LEU A 81 -8.88 -9.27 5.85
CA LEU A 81 -9.23 -10.10 4.71
C LEU A 81 -10.20 -11.25 5.07
N LEU A 82 -10.40 -11.61 6.33
CA LEU A 82 -11.49 -12.52 6.70
C LEU A 82 -12.87 -11.88 6.54
N GLY A 83 -12.96 -10.54 6.67
CA GLY A 83 -14.19 -9.79 6.47
C GLY A 83 -14.56 -9.57 5.00
N ILE A 84 -13.65 -9.87 4.06
CA ILE A 84 -13.84 -9.68 2.62
C ILE A 84 -13.47 -11.00 1.94
N PRO A 85 -14.32 -11.65 1.13
CA PRO A 85 -14.03 -12.97 0.55
C PRO A 85 -12.92 -12.90 -0.53
N ILE A 86 -11.67 -12.67 -0.12
CA ILE A 86 -10.46 -12.49 -0.93
C ILE A 86 -9.32 -13.25 -0.26
N THR A 87 -8.57 -14.03 -1.05
CA THR A 87 -7.38 -14.72 -0.57
C THR A 87 -6.19 -13.78 -0.46
N GLU A 88 -5.34 -13.99 0.55
CA GLU A 88 -4.16 -13.16 0.82
C GLU A 88 -3.16 -13.13 -0.35
N THR A 89 -3.06 -14.24 -1.07
CA THR A 89 -2.17 -14.44 -2.22
C THR A 89 -2.68 -13.82 -3.51
N LYS A 90 -3.93 -13.35 -3.52
CA LYS A 90 -4.52 -12.75 -4.72
C LYS A 90 -3.78 -11.47 -5.08
N THR A 91 -3.48 -11.28 -6.36
CA THR A 91 -2.82 -10.07 -6.84
C THR A 91 -3.81 -8.92 -6.97
N VAL A 92 -3.35 -7.69 -6.75
CA VAL A 92 -4.20 -6.49 -6.86
C VAL A 92 -4.79 -6.37 -8.27
N GLY A 93 -4.03 -6.72 -9.31
CA GLY A 93 -4.50 -6.68 -10.70
C GLY A 93 -5.56 -7.72 -11.06
N SER A 94 -5.72 -8.79 -10.27
CA SER A 94 -6.73 -9.83 -10.48
C SER A 94 -8.03 -9.59 -9.69
N LEU A 95 -8.10 -8.51 -8.91
CA LEU A 95 -9.29 -8.15 -8.16
C LEU A 95 -10.40 -7.68 -9.08
N THR A 96 -11.62 -8.13 -8.80
CA THR A 96 -12.80 -7.55 -9.45
C THR A 96 -13.04 -6.15 -8.91
N GLU A 97 -13.73 -5.31 -9.68
CA GLU A 97 -14.10 -3.97 -9.25
C GLU A 97 -14.88 -3.97 -7.92
N ARG A 98 -15.81 -4.92 -7.75
CA ARG A 98 -16.54 -5.14 -6.49
C ARG A 98 -15.58 -5.42 -5.32
N GLN A 99 -14.57 -6.25 -5.53
CA GLN A 99 -13.55 -6.55 -4.51
C GLN A 99 -12.70 -5.33 -4.18
N ARG A 100 -12.29 -4.54 -5.18
CA ARG A 100 -11.54 -3.29 -4.99
C ARG A 100 -12.34 -2.28 -4.17
N ASN A 101 -13.60 -2.07 -4.53
CA ASN A 101 -14.51 -1.16 -3.81
C ASN A 101 -14.76 -1.62 -2.37
N ALA A 102 -14.91 -2.93 -2.14
CA ALA A 102 -15.07 -3.48 -0.79
C ALA A 102 -13.84 -3.22 0.09
N ILE A 103 -12.63 -3.41 -0.45
CA ILE A 103 -11.38 -3.12 0.25
C ILE A 103 -11.27 -1.62 0.55
N ALA A 104 -11.46 -0.76 -0.45
CA ALA A 104 -11.34 0.68 -0.29
C ALA A 104 -12.31 1.20 0.78
N LYS A 105 -13.58 0.79 0.72
CA LYS A 105 -14.59 1.16 1.72
C LYS A 105 -14.25 0.66 3.13
N ALA A 106 -13.74 -0.56 3.25
CA ALA A 106 -13.35 -1.12 4.54
C ALA A 106 -12.11 -0.45 5.14
N LEU A 107 -11.20 0.09 4.30
CA LEU A 107 -10.05 0.87 4.74
C LEU A 107 -10.43 2.31 5.13
N GLU A 108 -11.44 2.89 4.47
CA GLU A 108 -11.95 4.24 4.74
C GLU A 108 -12.94 4.29 5.91
N ALA A 109 -13.61 3.17 6.21
CA ALA A 109 -14.32 3.02 7.46
C ALA A 109 -13.35 3.31 8.61
N PRO A 110 -13.75 4.10 9.63
CA PRO A 110 -12.90 4.43 10.75
C PRO A 110 -12.58 3.16 11.54
N THR A 111 -11.56 2.45 11.07
CA THR A 111 -10.91 1.42 11.86
C THR A 111 -10.15 2.20 12.91
N GLU A 112 -10.53 2.06 14.17
CA GLU A 112 -10.09 2.80 15.37
C GLU A 112 -8.56 3.00 15.54
N ALA A 113 -7.72 2.47 14.66
CA ALA A 113 -6.26 2.59 14.71
C ALA A 113 -5.61 3.53 13.66
N SER A 114 -6.38 4.10 12.73
CA SER A 114 -5.84 4.92 11.62
C SER A 114 -6.38 6.35 11.58
N THR A 115 -6.94 6.88 12.66
CA THR A 115 -7.06 8.34 12.77
C THR A 115 -5.64 8.92 12.75
N THR A 116 -5.35 9.68 11.69
CA THR A 116 -4.33 10.73 11.67
C THR A 116 -4.31 11.34 13.06
N THR A 117 -3.32 10.94 13.86
CA THR A 117 -3.12 11.54 15.17
C THR A 117 -2.72 12.97 14.82
N PRO A 118 -3.55 13.98 15.16
CA PRO A 118 -3.13 15.35 14.93
C PRO A 118 -1.79 15.50 15.64
N SER A 119 -0.86 16.23 15.04
CA SER A 119 0.41 16.59 15.67
C SER A 119 0.11 17.02 17.11
N ARG A 120 1.02 16.74 18.05
CA ARG A 120 0.84 17.16 19.46
C ARG A 120 0.48 18.66 19.53
N GLU A 121 1.00 19.45 18.60
CA GLU A 121 0.68 20.86 18.38
C GLU A 121 -0.79 21.08 17.99
N GLU A 122 -1.29 20.37 16.97
CA GLU A 122 -2.70 20.43 16.54
C GLU A 122 -3.68 19.97 17.65
N ARG A 123 -3.25 19.02 18.51
CA ARG A 123 -4.03 18.59 19.69
C ARG A 123 -4.05 19.65 20.78
N ILE A 124 -2.93 20.35 20.99
CA ILE A 124 -2.84 21.47 21.94
C ILE A 124 -3.69 22.65 21.44
N GLU A 125 -3.64 22.96 20.14
CA GLU A 125 -4.40 24.03 19.51
C GLU A 125 -5.91 23.74 19.53
N ALA A 126 -6.32 22.52 19.21
CA ALA A 126 -7.72 22.10 19.33
C ALA A 126 -8.24 22.18 20.77
N PHE A 127 -7.42 21.81 21.76
CA PHE A 127 -7.78 21.91 23.18
C PHE A 127 -7.88 23.37 23.65
N ALA A 128 -6.97 24.24 23.21
CA ALA A 128 -7.01 25.67 23.49
C ALA A 128 -8.22 26.37 22.84
N ALA A 129 -8.56 26.01 21.61
CA ALA A 129 -9.73 26.53 20.89
C ALA A 129 -11.06 26.06 21.50
N GLN A 130 -11.10 24.87 22.12
CA GLN A 130 -12.27 24.37 22.84
C GLN A 130 -12.51 25.15 24.14
N MET A 131 -11.45 25.46 24.88
CA MET A 131 -11.50 26.24 26.13
C MET A 131 -11.93 27.70 25.92
N GLN A 132 -11.59 28.31 24.79
CA GLN A 132 -12.00 29.68 24.47
C GLN A 132 -13.50 29.82 24.14
N ARG A 133 -14.18 28.73 23.72
CA ARG A 133 -15.63 28.75 23.44
C ARG A 133 -16.50 28.53 24.68
N SER A 134 -15.95 27.95 25.74
CA SER A 134 -16.66 27.76 27.02
C SER A 134 -16.58 28.97 27.96
N GLY A 135 -15.91 30.05 27.54
CA GLY A 135 -15.73 31.27 28.31
C GLY A 135 -16.73 32.39 27.97
N GLU A 136 -18.04 32.13 27.99
CA GLU A 136 -19.03 33.20 28.17
C GLU A 136 -19.65 33.08 29.57
N PRO A 137 -19.17 33.84 30.57
CA PRO A 137 -19.92 34.02 31.80
C PRO A 137 -21.14 34.88 31.49
N GLY A 138 -22.32 34.31 31.75
CA GLY A 138 -23.59 35.02 31.64
C GLY A 138 -23.53 36.38 32.33
N ARG A 139 -23.73 37.43 31.55
CA ARG A 139 -24.17 38.72 32.07
C ARG A 139 -25.68 38.65 32.29
N THR A 140 -26.07 38.12 33.44
CA THR A 140 -27.30 38.55 34.11
C THR A 140 -26.94 39.74 35.00
N ALA A 141 -27.51 40.90 34.67
CA ALA A 141 -27.74 42.10 35.51
C ALA A 141 -27.90 43.28 34.52
N SER A 142 -28.99 44.03 34.47
CA SER A 142 -30.12 44.24 35.40
C SER A 142 -31.41 44.49 34.62
#